data_AF-A0A6I5N1F8-F1
#
_entry.id   AF-A0A6I5N1F8-F1
#
_cell.length_a   1.000
_cell.length_b   1.000
_cell.length_c   1.000
_cell.angle_alpha   90.00
_cell.angle_beta   90.00
_cell.angle_gamma   90.00
#
_symmetry.space_group_name_H-M   'P 1'
#
loop_
_entity.id
_entity.type
_entity.pdbx_description
1 polymer ?
#
loop_
_entity_poly.entity_id
_entity_poly.type
_entity_poly.pdbx_seq_one_letter_code
_entity_poly.pdbx_strand_id
1 'polypeptide(L)'
;MLVLLHQAMYSVENNLENLELYLEHDSGYADLEFSQEELKEAGQPRLVFNHTEEGVLEGCSYITVDTEYALNLSPGEQRLYEILVALQEGAIYCVTSVGQLAEAMGLENPLAAGKRLENLQYLGAISGFKP
;
A
#
# COMPACT_ATOMS: atom_id res chain seq x y z
N MET A 1 -3.35 36.15 17.07
CA MET A 1 -4.25 34.98 17.17
C MET A 1 -4.24 34.09 15.92
N LEU A 2 -4.05 34.63 14.69
CA LEU A 2 -3.95 33.83 13.45
C LEU A 2 -2.66 33.00 13.29
N VAL A 3 -1.55 33.42 13.91
CA VAL A 3 -0.23 32.76 13.80
C VAL A 3 -0.16 31.45 14.60
N LEU A 4 -0.81 31.40 15.76
CA LEU A 4 -0.85 30.20 16.61
C LEU A 4 -1.71 29.08 16.00
N LEU A 5 -2.77 29.43 15.25
CA LEU A 5 -3.60 28.45 14.54
C LEU A 5 -2.85 27.84 13.35
N HIS A 6 -2.09 28.63 12.59
CA HIS A 6 -1.28 28.10 11.49
C HIS A 6 -0.18 27.15 11.99
N GLN A 7 0.56 27.51 13.05
CA GLN A 7 1.59 26.61 13.60
C GLN A 7 1.02 25.31 14.16
N ALA A 8 -0.17 25.36 14.79
CA ALA A 8 -0.83 24.17 15.29
C ALA A 8 -1.31 23.25 14.14
N MET A 9 -1.88 23.82 13.07
CA MET A 9 -2.29 23.06 11.88
C MET A 9 -1.09 22.42 11.17
N TYR A 10 -0.02 23.19 10.90
CA TYR A 10 1.20 22.67 10.28
C TYR A 10 1.88 21.58 11.12
N SER A 11 1.85 21.70 12.45
CA SER A 11 2.40 20.68 13.35
C SER A 11 1.56 19.40 13.31
N VAL A 12 0.22 19.50 13.31
CA VAL A 12 -0.67 18.34 13.25
C VAL A 12 -0.59 17.64 11.89
N GLU A 13 -0.56 18.38 10.79
CA GLU A 13 -0.42 17.81 9.43
C GLU A 13 0.92 17.06 9.30
N ASN A 14 2.03 17.67 9.72
CA ASN A 14 3.33 17.02 9.68
C ASN A 14 3.38 15.78 10.59
N ASN A 15 2.74 15.81 11.76
CA ASN A 15 2.65 14.63 12.63
C ASN A 15 1.83 13.50 12.01
N LEU A 16 0.79 13.81 11.23
CA LEU A 16 -0.02 12.81 10.52
C LEU A 16 0.74 12.23 9.33
N GLU A 17 1.38 13.04 8.50
CA GLU A 17 2.24 12.57 7.40
C GLU A 17 3.40 11.72 7.93
N ASN A 18 4.04 12.12 9.03
CA ASN A 18 5.10 11.33 9.67
C ASN A 18 4.57 10.03 10.26
N LEU A 19 3.34 10.00 10.78
CA LEU A 19 2.70 8.79 11.27
C LEU A 19 2.38 7.84 10.12
N GLU A 20 1.89 8.35 8.99
CA GLU A 20 1.61 7.55 7.80
C GLU A 20 2.88 6.93 7.22
N LEU A 21 3.97 7.69 7.15
CA LEU A 21 5.28 7.17 6.78
C LEU A 21 5.80 6.14 7.78
N TYR A 22 5.61 6.37 9.08
CA TYR A 22 6.02 5.41 10.12
C TYR A 22 5.32 4.05 9.98
N LEU A 23 4.04 4.06 9.61
CA LEU A 23 3.23 2.86 9.36
C LEU A 23 3.61 2.15 8.04
N GLU A 24 4.48 2.71 7.20
CA GLU A 24 5.06 1.98 6.06
C GLU A 24 6.18 1.00 6.47
N HIS A 25 6.59 1.02 7.73
CA HIS A 25 7.66 0.19 8.27
C HIS A 25 7.12 -0.84 9.26
N ASP A 26 7.81 -1.98 9.40
CA ASP A 26 7.48 -2.99 10.42
C ASP A 26 7.52 -2.40 11.84
N SER A 27 8.40 -1.42 12.09
CA SER A 27 8.46 -0.69 13.35
C SER A 27 7.14 0.01 13.69
N GLY A 28 6.39 0.43 12.68
CA GLY A 28 5.03 1.00 12.79
C GLY A 28 4.07 0.15 13.62
N TYR A 29 4.36 -1.15 13.70
CA TYR A 29 3.52 -2.17 14.30
C TYR A 29 4.23 -2.94 15.42
N ALA A 30 5.46 -2.55 15.80
CA ALA A 30 6.26 -3.31 16.77
C ALA A 30 5.65 -3.36 18.18
N ASP A 31 4.85 -2.35 18.55
CA ASP A 31 4.17 -2.27 19.84
C ASP A 31 2.78 -2.97 19.82
N LEU A 32 2.36 -3.49 18.67
CA LEU A 32 1.10 -4.20 18.52
C LEU A 32 1.36 -5.71 18.57
N GLU A 33 0.85 -6.36 19.60
CA GLU A 33 0.93 -7.82 19.74
C GLU A 33 -0.07 -8.49 18.81
N PHE A 34 0.27 -8.62 17.53
CA PHE A 34 -0.49 -9.43 16.60
C PHE A 34 -0.15 -10.91 16.75
N SER A 35 -1.18 -11.75 16.80
CA SER A 35 -1.05 -13.20 16.62
C SER A 35 -0.57 -13.54 15.21
N GLN A 36 0.01 -14.73 15.03
CA GLN A 36 0.39 -15.20 13.70
C GLN A 36 -0.83 -15.36 12.77
N GLU A 37 -1.98 -15.72 13.34
CA GLU A 37 -3.25 -15.79 12.64
C GLU A 37 -3.68 -14.41 12.11
N GLU A 38 -3.60 -13.35 12.91
CA GLU A 38 -3.94 -11.98 12.49
C GLU A 38 -3.02 -11.47 11.38
N LEU A 39 -1.71 -11.70 11.48
CA LEU A 39 -0.76 -11.34 10.42
C LEU A 39 -1.05 -12.12 9.14
N LYS A 40 -1.40 -13.40 9.26
CA LYS A 40 -1.76 -14.23 8.11
C LYS A 40 -3.03 -13.71 7.46
N GLU A 41 -4.07 -13.37 8.22
CA GLU A 41 -5.30 -12.77 7.72
C GLU A 41 -5.05 -11.44 7.00
N ALA A 42 -4.23 -10.56 7.59
CA ALA A 42 -3.83 -9.30 6.96
C ALA A 42 -3.11 -9.50 5.61
N GLY A 43 -2.43 -10.62 5.41
CA GLY A 43 -1.77 -10.98 4.15
C GLY A 43 -2.69 -11.62 3.09
N GLN A 44 -3.93 -11.97 3.43
CA GLN A 44 -4.86 -12.65 2.52
C GLN A 44 -5.51 -11.80 1.42
N PRO A 45 -5.73 -10.48 1.57
CA PRO A 45 -6.35 -9.68 0.52
C PRO A 45 -5.64 -9.87 -0.82
N ARG A 46 -6.42 -10.26 -1.83
CA ARG A 46 -5.90 -10.63 -3.15
C ARG A 46 -5.96 -9.45 -4.09
N LEU A 47 -4.89 -9.28 -4.85
CA LEU A 47 -4.74 -8.24 -5.86
C LEU A 47 -4.71 -8.91 -7.23
N VAL A 48 -5.56 -8.44 -8.13
CA VAL A 48 -5.70 -8.97 -9.49
C VAL A 48 -5.35 -7.87 -10.48
N PHE A 49 -4.46 -8.18 -11.41
CA PHE A 49 -4.01 -7.29 -12.48
C PHE A 49 -4.47 -7.82 -13.83
N ASN A 50 -4.72 -6.90 -14.77
CA ASN A 50 -5.12 -7.23 -16.15
C ASN A 50 -6.34 -8.16 -16.23
N HIS A 51 -7.32 -7.91 -15.36
CA HIS A 51 -8.58 -8.65 -15.41
C HIS A 51 -9.33 -8.37 -16.72
N THR A 52 -9.74 -9.42 -17.41
CA THR A 52 -10.67 -9.35 -18.54
C THR A 52 -12.10 -9.51 -18.03
N GLU A 53 -13.07 -8.83 -18.65
CA GLU A 53 -14.49 -8.72 -18.20
C GLU A 53 -15.22 -10.06 -17.95
N GLU A 54 -14.61 -11.20 -18.30
CA GLU A 54 -15.13 -12.54 -18.05
C GLU A 54 -14.92 -12.98 -16.59
N GLY A 55 -15.78 -12.48 -15.70
CA GLY A 55 -16.01 -13.05 -14.37
C GLY A 55 -15.34 -12.31 -13.21
N VAL A 56 -16.16 -11.68 -12.37
CA VAL A 56 -15.69 -11.03 -11.13
C VAL A 56 -15.49 -12.08 -10.03
N LEU A 57 -14.29 -12.12 -9.47
CA LEU A 57 -13.95 -12.85 -8.25
C LEU A 57 -14.33 -12.00 -7.05
N GLU A 58 -15.24 -12.53 -6.23
CA GLU A 58 -15.62 -11.90 -4.96
C GLU A 58 -14.41 -11.82 -4.01
N GLY A 59 -14.33 -10.73 -3.24
CA GLY A 59 -13.26 -10.53 -2.25
C GLY A 59 -11.88 -10.17 -2.82
N CYS A 60 -11.79 -9.78 -4.10
CA CYS A 60 -10.55 -9.34 -4.72
C CYS A 60 -10.50 -7.83 -4.97
N SER A 61 -9.31 -7.26 -4.87
CA SER A 61 -8.96 -5.92 -5.32
C SER A 61 -8.43 -6.00 -6.74
N TYR A 62 -9.02 -5.22 -7.65
CA TYR A 62 -8.64 -5.19 -9.06
C TYR A 62 -7.76 -3.98 -9.29
N ILE A 63 -6.44 -4.21 -9.37
CA ILE A 63 -5.46 -3.15 -9.35
C ILE A 63 -5.15 -2.70 -10.78
N THR A 64 -5.17 -1.38 -10.97
CA THR A 64 -4.58 -0.72 -12.15
C THR A 64 -3.49 0.21 -11.67
N VAL A 65 -2.32 0.13 -12.30
CA VAL A 65 -1.13 0.95 -12.02
C VAL A 65 -0.97 1.97 -13.13
N ASP A 66 -0.79 3.24 -12.78
CA ASP A 66 -0.37 4.28 -13.73
C ASP A 66 1.13 4.11 -13.99
N THR A 67 1.50 3.55 -15.14
CA THR A 67 2.90 3.26 -15.48
C THR A 67 3.72 4.51 -15.83
N GLU A 68 3.06 5.65 -16.02
CA GLU A 68 3.68 6.95 -16.31
C GLU A 68 3.68 7.88 -15.08
N TYR A 69 3.40 7.34 -13.88
CA TYR A 69 3.35 8.13 -12.66
C TYR A 69 4.69 8.84 -12.40
N ALA A 70 4.63 10.17 -12.26
CA ALA A 70 5.82 11.04 -12.30
C ALA A 70 6.05 11.86 -11.02
N LEU A 71 5.29 11.62 -9.95
CA LEU A 71 5.48 12.32 -8.68
C LEU A 71 6.45 11.57 -7.77
N ASN A 72 6.95 12.25 -6.74
CA ASN A 72 7.88 11.69 -5.79
C ASN A 72 7.18 10.66 -4.89
N LEU A 73 7.80 9.50 -4.74
CA LEU A 73 7.40 8.44 -3.81
C LEU A 73 8.45 8.30 -2.70
N SER A 74 8.02 7.87 -1.53
CA SER A 74 8.93 7.38 -0.48
C SER A 74 9.76 6.20 -1.02
N PRO A 75 10.95 5.90 -0.48
CA PRO A 75 11.71 4.73 -0.92
C PRO A 75 10.93 3.41 -0.79
N GLY A 76 10.04 3.30 0.21
CA GLY A 76 9.20 2.13 0.42
C GLY A 76 8.08 2.02 -0.61
N GLU A 77 7.44 3.15 -0.91
CA GLU A 77 6.40 3.28 -1.93
C GLU A 77 6.96 3.07 -3.34
N GLN A 78 8.12 3.64 -3.65
CA GLN A 78 8.81 3.49 -4.93
C GLN A 78 9.11 2.02 -5.22
N ARG A 79 9.63 1.28 -4.22
CA ARG A 79 9.90 -0.15 -4.38
C ARG A 79 8.61 -0.95 -4.61
N LEU A 80 7.54 -0.63 -3.89
CA LEU A 80 6.25 -1.29 -4.13
C LEU A 80 5.74 -0.98 -5.54
N TYR A 81 5.73 0.29 -5.95
CA TYR A 81 5.30 0.73 -7.27
C TYR A 81 6.04 -0.01 -8.38
N GLU A 82 7.37 -0.15 -8.30
CA GLU A 82 8.17 -0.91 -9.27
C GLU A 82 7.73 -2.39 -9.38
N ILE A 83 7.42 -3.03 -8.26
CA ILE A 83 6.87 -4.39 -8.25
C ILE A 83 5.50 -4.42 -8.95
N LEU A 84 4.62 -3.48 -8.62
CA LEU A 84 3.27 -3.42 -9.20
C LEU A 84 3.30 -3.18 -10.71
N VAL A 85 4.15 -2.27 -11.19
CA VAL A 85 4.39 -2.03 -12.63
C VAL A 85 4.86 -3.32 -13.29
N ALA A 86 5.85 -4.01 -12.71
CA ALA A 86 6.36 -5.26 -13.26
C ALA A 86 5.28 -6.36 -13.32
N LEU A 87 4.39 -6.44 -12.33
CA LEU A 87 3.26 -7.39 -12.32
C LEU A 87 2.22 -7.06 -13.40
N GLN A 88 1.93 -5.76 -13.62
CA GLN A 88 0.98 -5.32 -14.64
C GLN A 88 1.54 -5.47 -16.06
N GLU A 89 2.81 -5.13 -16.30
CA GLU A 89 3.40 -5.20 -17.65
C GLU A 89 3.88 -6.62 -18.00
N GLY A 90 4.26 -7.42 -17.01
CA GLY A 90 4.89 -8.72 -17.19
C GLY A 90 3.94 -9.88 -17.49
N ALA A 91 2.63 -9.71 -17.32
CA ALA A 91 1.68 -10.81 -17.43
C ALA A 91 0.36 -10.39 -18.08
N ILE A 92 -0.25 -11.27 -18.86
CA ILE A 92 -1.60 -11.06 -19.43
C ILE A 92 -2.68 -11.05 -18.34
N TYR A 93 -2.43 -11.77 -17.24
CA TYR A 93 -3.28 -11.83 -16.06
C TYR A 93 -2.41 -12.22 -14.86
N CYS A 94 -2.54 -11.52 -13.73
CA CYS A 94 -1.75 -11.80 -12.53
C CYS A 94 -2.63 -11.74 -11.28
N VAL A 95 -2.40 -12.66 -10.35
CA VAL A 95 -2.99 -12.65 -9.01
C VAL A 95 -1.87 -12.73 -7.99
N THR A 96 -1.87 -11.80 -7.03
CA THR A 96 -0.98 -11.83 -5.87
C THR A 96 -1.76 -11.50 -4.60
N SER A 97 -1.09 -11.43 -3.46
CA SER A 97 -1.69 -11.00 -2.19
C SER A 97 -0.82 -9.97 -1.48
N VAL A 98 -1.40 -9.25 -0.52
CA VAL A 98 -0.67 -8.29 0.32
C VAL A 98 0.52 -8.97 1.02
N GLY A 99 0.35 -10.20 1.50
CA GLY A 99 1.43 -10.98 2.11
C GLY A 99 2.59 -11.28 1.15
N GLN A 100 2.28 -11.67 -0.10
CA GLN A 100 3.33 -11.92 -1.10
C GLN A 100 4.09 -10.64 -1.48
N LEU A 101 3.41 -9.50 -1.51
CA LEU A 101 4.07 -8.20 -1.70
C LEU A 101 4.96 -7.84 -0.52
N ALA A 102 4.50 -8.09 0.71
CA ALA A 102 5.29 -7.88 1.92
C ALA A 102 6.60 -8.69 1.87
N GLU A 103 6.51 -9.98 1.54
CA GLU A 103 7.67 -10.86 1.35
C GLU A 103 8.62 -10.34 0.26
N ALA A 104 8.10 -9.93 -0.90
CA ALA A 104 8.90 -9.38 -2.00
C ALA A 104 9.62 -8.07 -1.63
N MET A 105 9.05 -7.30 -0.70
CA MET A 105 9.65 -6.09 -0.14
C MET A 105 10.59 -6.36 1.05
N GLY A 106 10.60 -7.58 1.59
CA GLY A 106 11.36 -7.92 2.80
C GLY A 106 10.76 -7.33 4.07
N LEU A 107 9.44 -7.21 4.13
CA LEU A 107 8.69 -6.78 5.31
C LEU A 107 8.20 -8.00 6.10
N GLU A 108 8.28 -7.91 7.43
CA GLU A 108 7.76 -8.94 8.33
C GLU A 108 6.25 -8.80 8.55
N ASN A 109 5.72 -7.58 8.47
CA ASN A 109 4.32 -7.27 8.71
C ASN A 109 3.57 -6.93 7.40
N PRO A 110 2.60 -7.77 6.97
CA PRO A 110 1.78 -7.47 5.79
C PRO A 110 1.01 -6.15 5.87
N LEU A 111 0.73 -5.64 7.08
CA LEU A 111 0.06 -4.34 7.26
C LEU A 111 0.91 -3.18 6.74
N ALA A 112 2.24 -3.27 6.84
CA ALA A 112 3.13 -2.25 6.28
C ALA A 112 3.05 -2.22 4.74
N ALA A 113 2.92 -3.39 4.11
CA ALA A 113 2.66 -3.46 2.67
C ALA A 113 1.27 -2.92 2.31
N GLY A 114 0.25 -3.24 3.12
CA GLY A 114 -1.10 -2.71 2.99
C GLY A 114 -1.13 -1.18 3.06
N LYS A 115 -0.44 -0.58 4.04
CA LYS A 115 -0.39 0.88 4.18
C LYS A 115 0.27 1.55 2.98
N ARG A 116 1.33 0.97 2.43
CA ARG A 116 1.95 1.48 1.19
C ARG A 116 1.00 1.40 -0.01
N LEU A 117 0.16 0.37 -0.11
CA LEU A 117 -0.89 0.30 -1.14
C LEU A 117 -1.94 1.41 -0.96
N GLU A 118 -2.36 1.68 0.27
CA GLU A 118 -3.26 2.80 0.57
C GLU A 118 -2.66 4.13 0.14
N ASN A 119 -1.39 4.37 0.46
CA ASN A 119 -0.71 5.62 0.13
C ASN A 119 -0.53 5.77 -1.39
N LEU A 120 -0.10 4.72 -2.10
CA LEU A 120 -0.02 4.74 -3.57
C LEU A 120 -1.39 5.02 -4.22
N GLN A 121 -2.48 4.48 -3.65
CA GLN A 121 -3.82 4.77 -4.14
C GLN A 121 -4.25 6.21 -3.85
N TYR A 122 -3.95 6.72 -2.65
CA TYR A 122 -4.21 8.11 -2.27
C TYR A 122 -3.48 9.10 -3.18
N LEU A 123 -2.23 8.78 -3.53
CA LEU A 123 -1.38 9.54 -4.44
C LEU A 123 -1.80 9.42 -5.91
N GLY A 124 -2.68 8.48 -6.25
CA GLY A 124 -3.16 8.24 -7.61
C GLY A 124 -2.21 7.42 -8.49
N ALA A 125 -1.14 6.84 -7.92
CA ALA A 125 -0.23 5.95 -8.65
C ALA A 125 -0.87 4.60 -8.97
N ILE A 126 -1.84 4.17 -8.15
CA ILE A 126 -2.67 2.98 -8.39
C ILE A 126 -4.15 3.27 -8.15
N SER A 127 -5.00 2.34 -8.59
CA SER A 127 -6.44 2.36 -8.29
C SER A 127 -7.00 0.95 -8.09
N GLY A 128 -8.14 0.86 -7.40
CA GLY A 128 -8.92 -0.37 -7.23
C GLY A 128 -8.51 -1.22 -6.03
N PHE A 129 -7.61 -0.72 -5.19
CA PHE A 129 -7.26 -1.33 -3.91
C PHE A 129 -8.39 -1.14 -2.90
N LYS A 130 -8.85 -2.24 -2.31
CA LYS A 130 -9.83 -2.29 -1.24
C LYS A 130 -9.11 -2.85 0.01
N PRO A 131 -8.79 -1.99 0.99
CA PRO A 131 -8.16 -2.42 2.24
C PRO A 131 -9.08 -3.35 3.04
#